data_AF-A0A7Y1VRN8-F1
#
_entry.id   AF-A0A7Y1VRN8-F1
#
_cell.length_a   1.000
_cell.length_b   1.000
_cell.length_c   1.000
_cell.angle_alpha   90.00
_cell.angle_beta   90.00
_cell.angle_gamma   90.00
#
_symmetry.space_group_name_H-M   'P 1'
#
loop_
_entity.id
_entity.type
_entity.pdbx_description
1 polymer ?
#
loop_
_entity_poly.entity_id
_entity_poly.type
_entity_poly.pdbx_seq_one_letter_code
_entity_poly.pdbx_strand_id
1 'polypeptide(L)'
;ITSKRRLLRLVEEGKVSGWDDPRMPTITGLRRRGYTPAAIRNFCDRVGVAKRDNLIEMSLLEFCIREDLNKLALRAMVVLDPVKLIIENYPEGQHEHLEAENNPEDETAGSRLLPFSRELYVDRSDWMIDPPRKYFRLAPDATVRLKNAYIIHCHDYTTDASGEVQEIRCTYYPDSKSGQDNSGIKAKGTLHWVSSPHAKSGEIRMYETLFTDAQPDGYPDKDFMEFLNPESLQIIKKAQFEPLLSDVNPGAQYQFLRVGYFVADPDSKPGHPVFNLVVGLRDSWKSKHK
;
A
#
# COMPACT_ATOMS: atom_id res chain seq x y z
N ILE A 1 -11.89 22.40 -3.79
CA ILE A 1 -12.25 23.31 -2.67
C ILE A 1 -10.99 23.84 -1.98
N THR A 2 -10.76 25.15 -1.97
CA THR A 2 -9.65 25.80 -1.23
C THR A 2 -10.08 27.05 -0.44
N SER A 3 -11.34 27.48 -0.56
CA SER A 3 -11.89 28.63 0.15
C SER A 3 -11.84 28.44 1.67
N LYS A 4 -11.29 29.42 2.40
CA LYS A 4 -11.19 29.41 3.88
C LYS A 4 -12.52 29.11 4.57
N ARG A 5 -13.62 29.74 4.11
CA ARG A 5 -14.97 29.55 4.67
C ARG A 5 -15.45 28.10 4.53
N ARG A 6 -15.21 27.48 3.38
CA ARG A 6 -15.63 26.10 3.11
C ARG A 6 -14.76 25.08 3.86
N LEU A 7 -13.45 25.32 3.92
CA LEU A 7 -12.53 24.49 4.71
C LEU A 7 -12.87 24.55 6.21
N LEU A 8 -13.19 25.73 6.74
CA LEU A 8 -13.65 25.87 8.13
C LEU A 8 -14.92 25.05 8.38
N ARG A 9 -15.91 25.11 7.48
CA ARG A 9 -17.15 24.34 7.58
C ARG A 9 -16.89 22.82 7.61
N LEU A 10 -15.95 22.30 6.82
CA LEU A 10 -15.56 20.88 6.88
C LEU A 10 -15.05 20.48 8.27
N VAL A 11 -14.29 21.35 8.92
CA VAL A 11 -13.74 21.12 10.26
C VAL A 11 -14.82 21.24 11.34
N GLU A 12 -15.60 22.33 11.32
CA GLU A 12 -16.65 22.59 12.32
C GLU A 12 -17.77 21.55 12.29
N GLU A 13 -18.13 21.04 11.10
CA GLU A 13 -19.13 19.98 10.94
C GLU A 13 -18.55 18.56 11.07
N GLY A 14 -17.27 18.42 11.46
CA GLY A 14 -16.64 17.12 11.72
C GLY A 14 -16.51 16.21 10.49
N LYS A 15 -16.51 16.77 9.28
CA LYS A 15 -16.30 16.02 8.03
C LYS A 15 -14.84 15.59 7.85
N VAL A 16 -13.94 16.31 8.50
CA VAL A 16 -12.51 16.00 8.63
C VAL A 16 -12.08 16.09 10.09
N SER A 17 -10.98 15.41 10.47
CA SER A 17 -10.50 15.37 11.85
C SER A 17 -9.90 16.69 12.34
N GLY A 18 -9.58 17.61 11.42
CA GLY A 18 -8.96 18.89 11.73
C GLY A 18 -8.33 19.55 10.51
N TRP A 19 -7.60 20.64 10.73
CA TRP A 19 -6.87 21.37 9.68
C TRP A 19 -5.66 20.59 9.13
N ASP A 20 -5.17 19.61 9.87
CA ASP A 20 -4.08 18.71 9.50
C ASP A 20 -4.57 17.34 9.02
N ASP A 21 -5.88 17.14 8.85
CA ASP A 21 -6.43 15.90 8.27
C ASP A 21 -5.78 15.63 6.90
N PRO A 22 -5.26 14.41 6.64
CA PRO A 22 -4.59 14.08 5.38
C PRO A 22 -5.42 14.22 4.10
N ARG A 23 -6.75 14.41 4.21
CA ARG A 23 -7.65 14.70 3.09
C ARG A 23 -7.77 16.20 2.79
N MET A 24 -7.30 17.06 3.70
CA MET A 24 -7.39 18.51 3.54
C MET A 24 -6.29 19.03 2.61
N PRO A 25 -6.59 19.99 1.72
CA PRO A 25 -5.61 20.60 0.80
C PRO A 25 -4.71 21.65 1.49
N THR A 26 -4.57 21.57 2.81
CA THR A 26 -3.71 22.45 3.61
C THR A 26 -2.28 21.93 3.58
N ILE A 27 -1.30 22.82 3.75
CA ILE A 27 0.11 22.39 3.84
C ILE A 27 0.34 21.44 5.02
N THR A 28 -0.35 21.65 6.14
CA THR A 28 -0.32 20.75 7.30
C THR A 28 -0.94 19.38 7.00
N GLY A 29 -2.08 19.35 6.30
CA GLY A 29 -2.73 18.12 5.85
C GLY A 29 -1.87 17.34 4.87
N LEU A 30 -1.32 18.02 3.85
CA LEU A 30 -0.38 17.42 2.90
C LEU A 30 0.90 16.89 3.60
N ARG A 31 1.44 17.62 4.58
CA ARG A 31 2.58 17.12 5.37
C ARG A 31 2.23 15.86 6.15
N ARG A 32 1.09 15.83 6.85
CA ARG A 32 0.64 14.64 7.60
C ARG A 32 0.27 13.48 6.68
N ARG A 33 -0.22 13.78 5.48
CA ARG A 33 -0.45 12.85 4.37
C ARG A 33 0.84 12.21 3.87
N GLY A 34 2.00 12.83 4.12
CA GLY A 34 3.31 12.33 3.70
C GLY A 34 3.84 12.98 2.43
N TYR A 35 3.25 14.08 1.95
CA TYR A 35 3.85 14.86 0.87
C TYR A 35 5.14 15.52 1.34
N THR A 36 6.19 15.37 0.54
CA THR A 36 7.49 15.99 0.82
C THR A 36 7.50 17.46 0.36
N PRO A 37 8.32 18.31 1.00
CA PRO A 37 8.54 19.66 0.52
C PRO A 37 9.08 19.70 -0.92
N ALA A 38 9.90 18.71 -1.31
CA ALA A 38 10.47 18.61 -2.65
C ALA A 38 9.40 18.34 -3.71
N ALA A 39 8.48 17.40 -3.45
CA ALA A 39 7.38 17.10 -4.35
C ALA A 39 6.44 18.31 -4.57
N ILE A 40 6.14 19.06 -3.51
CA ILE A 40 5.29 20.26 -3.61
C ILE A 40 5.96 21.35 -4.45
N ARG A 41 7.27 21.59 -4.27
CA ARG A 41 8.02 22.56 -5.09
C ARG A 41 8.05 22.13 -6.56
N ASN A 42 8.36 20.87 -6.83
CA ASN A 42 8.35 20.30 -8.17
C ASN A 42 6.96 20.43 -8.84
N PHE A 43 5.88 20.20 -8.09
CA PHE A 43 4.52 20.45 -8.57
C PHE A 43 4.30 21.91 -8.97
N CYS A 44 4.67 22.88 -8.12
CA CYS A 44 4.55 24.31 -8.45
C CYS A 44 5.37 24.68 -9.69
N ASP A 45 6.59 24.17 -9.81
CA ASP A 45 7.47 24.44 -10.96
C ASP A 45 6.86 23.90 -12.27
N ARG A 46 6.26 22.71 -12.23
CA ARG A 46 5.61 22.07 -13.39
C ARG A 46 4.31 22.76 -13.81
N VAL A 47 3.51 23.22 -12.85
CA VAL A 47 2.29 24.01 -13.13
C VAL A 47 2.66 25.33 -13.81
N GLY A 48 3.78 25.92 -13.40
CA GLY A 48 4.26 27.19 -13.92
C GLY A 48 3.41 28.38 -13.48
N VAL A 49 3.77 29.56 -13.97
CA VAL A 49 3.07 30.82 -13.66
C VAL A 49 2.45 31.37 -14.94
N ALA A 50 1.13 31.48 -14.96
CA ALA A 50 0.37 32.05 -16.08
C ALA A 50 -0.69 33.02 -15.57
N LYS A 51 -1.10 33.97 -16.43
CA LYS A 51 -2.14 34.98 -16.12
C LYS A 51 -3.58 34.47 -16.32
N ARG A 52 -3.74 33.29 -16.92
CA ARG A 52 -5.04 32.67 -17.17
C ARG A 52 -5.38 31.69 -16.06
N ASP A 53 -6.66 31.60 -15.72
CA ASP A 53 -7.15 30.55 -14.83
C ASP A 53 -6.86 29.18 -15.43
N ASN A 54 -6.38 28.26 -14.59
CA ASN A 54 -6.08 26.90 -14.99
C ASN A 54 -6.50 25.93 -13.89
N LEU A 55 -7.27 24.91 -14.27
CA LEU A 55 -7.60 23.80 -13.38
C LEU A 55 -6.51 22.75 -13.51
N ILE A 56 -5.83 22.47 -12.40
CA ILE A 56 -4.76 21.47 -12.37
C ILE A 56 -5.32 20.16 -11.85
N GLU A 57 -5.14 19.10 -12.62
CA GLU A 57 -5.51 17.75 -12.23
C GLU A 57 -4.68 17.26 -11.04
N MET A 58 -5.34 16.62 -10.06
CA MET A 58 -4.68 16.05 -8.88
C MET A 58 -3.63 14.99 -9.25
N SER A 59 -3.81 14.32 -10.39
CA SER A 59 -2.85 13.36 -10.93
C SER A 59 -1.44 13.94 -11.12
N LEU A 60 -1.30 15.25 -11.42
CA LEU A 60 0.01 15.90 -11.52
C LEU A 60 0.68 16.04 -10.15
N LEU A 61 -0.08 16.39 -9.11
CA LEU A 61 0.44 16.46 -7.74
C LEU A 61 0.85 15.07 -7.24
N GLU A 62 0.01 14.06 -7.49
CA GLU A 62 0.30 12.66 -7.18
C GLU A 62 1.51 12.12 -7.95
N PHE A 63 1.70 12.55 -9.19
CA PHE A 63 2.87 12.22 -9.99
C PHE A 63 4.15 12.76 -9.35
N CYS A 64 4.17 14.05 -8.95
CA CYS A 64 5.35 14.66 -8.31
C CYS A 64 5.76 13.96 -7.02
N ILE A 65 4.81 13.58 -6.16
CA ILE A 65 5.14 12.86 -4.92
C ILE A 65 5.58 11.42 -5.20
N ARG A 66 5.00 10.76 -6.21
CA ARG A 66 5.41 9.41 -6.61
C ARG A 66 6.85 9.38 -7.13
N GLU A 67 7.24 10.36 -7.95
CA GLU A 67 8.63 10.47 -8.44
C GLU A 67 9.62 10.68 -7.29
N ASP A 68 9.27 11.51 -6.31
CA ASP A 68 10.13 11.81 -5.18
C ASP A 68 10.28 10.59 -4.25
N LEU A 69 9.15 9.97 -3.87
CA LEU A 69 9.17 8.80 -3.00
C LEU A 69 9.74 7.55 -3.65
N ASN A 70 9.68 7.40 -4.98
CA ASN A 70 10.36 6.29 -5.65
C ASN A 70 11.86 6.30 -5.35
N LYS A 71 12.47 7.48 -5.25
CA LYS A 71 13.90 7.65 -4.97
C LYS A 71 14.24 7.53 -3.49
N LEU A 72 13.33 7.96 -2.60
CA LEU A 72 13.64 8.14 -1.18
C LEU A 72 13.12 7.00 -0.27
N ALA A 73 11.96 6.42 -0.59
CA ALA A 73 11.24 5.57 0.36
C ALA A 73 11.85 4.16 0.46
N LEU A 74 11.97 3.62 1.67
CA LEU A 74 12.39 2.23 1.84
C LEU A 74 11.25 1.29 1.45
N ARG A 75 11.57 0.12 0.89
CA ARG A 75 10.58 -0.88 0.50
C ARG A 75 10.28 -1.77 1.69
N ALA A 76 9.02 -2.12 1.88
CA ALA A 76 8.60 -3.03 2.94
C ALA A 76 7.44 -3.91 2.48
N MET A 77 7.31 -5.10 3.08
CA MET A 77 6.19 -6.00 2.88
C MET A 77 5.13 -5.75 3.95
N VAL A 78 3.92 -5.51 3.48
CA VAL A 78 2.72 -5.35 4.30
C VAL A 78 1.57 -6.02 3.56
N VAL A 79 0.86 -6.89 4.27
CA VAL A 79 -0.33 -7.58 3.79
C VAL A 79 -1.55 -6.86 4.37
N LEU A 80 -2.42 -6.30 3.53
CA LEU A 80 -3.55 -5.49 3.99
C LEU A 80 -4.70 -6.37 4.47
N ASP A 81 -5.02 -7.42 3.71
CA ASP A 81 -6.05 -8.39 4.01
C ASP A 81 -5.45 -9.79 4.12
N PRO A 82 -5.00 -10.22 5.32
CA PRO A 82 -4.26 -11.46 5.46
C PRO A 82 -5.12 -12.70 5.19
N VAL A 83 -4.56 -13.60 4.39
CA VAL A 83 -4.96 -15.01 4.26
C VAL A 83 -3.78 -15.87 4.70
N LYS A 84 -4.03 -16.90 5.52
CA LYS A 84 -2.99 -17.81 5.98
C LYS A 84 -2.51 -18.67 4.81
N LEU A 85 -1.20 -18.76 4.64
CA LEU A 85 -0.54 -19.65 3.68
C LEU A 85 0.42 -20.57 4.43
N ILE A 86 0.29 -21.89 4.23
CA ILE A 86 1.14 -22.90 4.85
C ILE A 86 1.97 -23.60 3.78
N ILE A 87 3.30 -23.59 3.95
CA ILE A 87 4.24 -24.31 3.09
C ILE A 87 4.50 -25.70 3.68
N GLU A 88 3.80 -26.71 3.19
CA GLU A 88 3.70 -28.01 3.86
C GLU A 88 4.99 -28.83 3.87
N ASN A 89 5.88 -28.63 2.91
CA ASN A 89 7.20 -29.24 2.86
C ASN A 89 8.32 -28.37 3.47
N TYR A 90 7.99 -27.23 4.08
CA TYR A 90 8.96 -26.48 4.90
C TYR A 90 8.93 -27.01 6.35
N PRO A 91 10.08 -27.33 6.97
CA PRO A 91 10.11 -27.93 8.30
C PRO A 91 9.42 -27.08 9.38
N GLU A 92 8.64 -27.73 10.24
CA GLU A 92 7.95 -27.08 11.35
C GLU A 92 8.96 -26.53 12.37
N GLY A 93 8.70 -25.33 12.90
CA GLY A 93 9.59 -24.65 13.84
C GLY A 93 10.88 -24.06 13.22
N GLN A 94 11.23 -24.43 12.00
CA GLN A 94 12.36 -23.82 11.28
C GLN A 94 11.99 -22.42 10.79
N HIS A 95 12.95 -21.50 10.90
CA HIS A 95 12.90 -20.19 10.27
C HIS A 95 14.28 -19.84 9.70
N GLU A 96 14.30 -18.96 8.71
CA GLU A 96 15.53 -18.37 8.17
C GLU A 96 15.36 -16.87 7.94
N HIS A 97 16.47 -16.19 7.69
CA HIS A 97 16.48 -14.80 7.31
C HIS A 97 16.87 -14.66 5.83
N LEU A 98 16.00 -14.03 5.06
CA LEU A 98 16.18 -13.75 3.64
C LEU A 98 16.57 -12.30 3.44
N GLU A 99 17.59 -12.06 2.62
CA GLU A 99 18.05 -10.69 2.35
C GLU A 99 17.17 -10.00 1.30
N ALA A 100 16.82 -8.73 1.59
CA ALA A 100 16.11 -7.86 0.67
C ALA A 100 16.74 -6.47 0.64
N GLU A 101 16.93 -5.93 -0.56
CA GLU A 101 17.31 -4.53 -0.76
C GLU A 101 16.25 -3.58 -0.16
N ASN A 102 16.70 -2.50 0.47
CA ASN A 102 15.79 -1.50 1.01
C ASN A 102 15.29 -0.54 -0.06
N ASN A 103 16.10 -0.18 -1.04
CA ASN A 103 15.70 0.73 -2.11
C ASN A 103 16.48 0.43 -3.41
N PRO A 104 15.83 -0.06 -4.47
CA PRO A 104 16.51 -0.31 -5.75
C PRO A 104 16.96 0.96 -6.48
N GLU A 105 16.46 2.14 -6.10
CA GLU A 105 16.86 3.44 -6.66
C GLU A 105 17.99 4.10 -5.85
N ASP A 106 18.43 3.49 -4.75
CA ASP A 106 19.49 4.00 -3.87
C ASP A 106 20.36 2.85 -3.34
N GLU A 107 21.50 2.64 -3.98
CA GLU A 107 22.49 1.62 -3.62
C GLU A 107 23.03 1.80 -2.17
N THR A 108 22.92 3.01 -1.60
CA THR A 108 23.38 3.30 -0.24
C THR A 108 22.35 2.98 0.84
N ALA A 109 21.10 2.69 0.47
CA ALA A 109 20.03 2.36 1.41
C ALA A 109 20.22 0.99 2.10
N GLY A 110 21.18 0.19 1.64
CA GLY A 110 21.53 -1.10 2.21
C GLY A 110 20.44 -2.16 2.03
N SER A 111 20.53 -3.21 2.85
CA SER A 111 19.59 -4.35 2.85
C SER A 111 18.97 -4.55 4.23
N ARG A 112 17.98 -5.45 4.29
CA ARG A 112 17.35 -5.92 5.52
C ARG A 112 17.09 -7.41 5.46
N LEU A 113 16.88 -8.00 6.63
CA LEU A 113 16.56 -9.41 6.79
C LEU A 113 15.07 -9.60 6.99
N LEU A 114 14.47 -10.42 6.14
CA LEU A 114 13.07 -10.84 6.20
C LEU A 114 12.99 -12.23 6.84
N PRO A 115 12.28 -12.40 7.97
CA PRO A 115 12.07 -13.73 8.52
C PRO A 115 11.16 -14.52 7.57
N PHE A 116 11.56 -15.75 7.23
CA PHE A 116 10.79 -16.71 6.46
C PHE A 116 10.52 -17.95 7.31
N SER A 117 9.34 -18.53 7.17
CA SER A 117 8.88 -19.67 7.96
C SER A 117 7.85 -20.47 7.18
N ARG A 118 7.50 -21.64 7.71
CA ARG A 118 6.40 -22.49 7.22
C ARG A 118 5.08 -21.73 7.04
N GLU A 119 4.72 -20.89 8.01
CA GLU A 119 3.46 -20.15 8.02
C GLU A 119 3.66 -18.71 7.61
N LEU A 120 2.93 -18.28 6.58
CA LEU A 120 2.99 -16.93 6.02
C LEU A 120 1.59 -16.31 5.96
N TYR A 121 1.53 -15.00 5.81
CA TYR A 121 0.36 -14.29 5.30
C TYR A 121 0.64 -13.78 3.90
N VAL A 122 -0.38 -13.86 3.05
CA VAL A 122 -0.46 -13.21 1.74
C VAL A 122 -1.73 -12.37 1.68
N ASP A 123 -1.79 -11.42 0.75
CA ASP A 123 -2.99 -10.61 0.58
C ASP A 123 -4.13 -11.40 -0.06
N ARG A 124 -5.35 -11.25 0.46
CA ARG A 124 -6.56 -11.91 -0.06
C ARG A 124 -6.79 -11.58 -1.54
N SER A 125 -6.43 -10.36 -1.97
CA SER A 125 -6.53 -9.96 -3.38
C SER A 125 -5.55 -10.71 -4.30
N ASP A 126 -4.60 -11.45 -3.73
CA ASP A 126 -3.67 -12.33 -4.44
C ASP A 126 -4.16 -13.78 -4.56
N TRP A 127 -5.37 -14.09 -4.11
CA TRP A 127 -6.04 -15.37 -4.30
C TRP A 127 -7.25 -15.27 -5.24
N MET A 128 -7.46 -16.30 -6.06
CA MET A 128 -8.68 -16.45 -6.87
C MET A 128 -8.91 -17.92 -7.23
N ILE A 129 -10.10 -18.45 -6.93
CA ILE A 129 -10.44 -19.86 -7.21
C ILE A 129 -10.55 -20.12 -8.72
N ASP A 130 -11.26 -19.25 -9.45
CA ASP A 130 -11.42 -19.33 -10.90
C ASP A 130 -10.80 -18.10 -11.59
N PRO A 131 -9.47 -18.12 -11.82
CA PRO A 131 -8.76 -16.96 -12.33
C PRO A 131 -8.94 -16.75 -13.85
N PRO A 132 -9.12 -15.51 -14.33
CA PRO A 132 -9.06 -15.24 -15.76
C PRO A 132 -7.65 -15.49 -16.31
N ARG A 133 -7.51 -15.77 -17.62
CA ARG A 133 -6.22 -16.13 -18.26
C ARG A 133 -5.03 -15.20 -17.99
N LYS A 134 -5.27 -13.92 -17.70
CA LYS A 134 -4.24 -12.90 -17.41
C LYS A 134 -4.01 -12.65 -15.92
N TYR A 135 -4.40 -13.61 -15.08
CA TYR A 135 -4.15 -13.61 -13.64
C TYR A 135 -2.88 -14.41 -13.36
N PHE A 136 -1.89 -13.75 -12.74
CA PHE A 136 -0.57 -14.35 -12.47
C PHE A 136 -0.26 -14.45 -10.96
N ARG A 137 -1.30 -14.53 -10.13
CA ARG A 137 -1.20 -14.64 -8.66
C ARG A 137 -1.63 -16.05 -8.22
N LEU A 138 -1.95 -16.27 -6.95
CA LEU A 138 -2.30 -17.60 -6.45
C LEU A 138 -3.71 -18.01 -6.87
N ALA A 139 -3.80 -19.25 -7.31
CA ALA A 139 -5.03 -19.96 -7.64
C ALA A 139 -4.78 -21.45 -7.42
N PRO A 140 -5.81 -22.30 -7.43
CA PRO A 140 -5.62 -23.75 -7.42
C PRO A 140 -4.65 -24.18 -8.53
N ASP A 141 -3.69 -25.04 -8.21
CA ASP A 141 -2.66 -25.57 -9.13
C ASP A 141 -1.70 -24.50 -9.70
N ALA A 142 -1.67 -23.28 -9.14
CA ALA A 142 -0.81 -22.21 -9.61
C ALA A 142 0.58 -22.21 -8.94
N THR A 143 1.59 -21.81 -9.72
CA THR A 143 2.97 -21.60 -9.27
C THR A 143 3.33 -20.10 -9.29
N VAL A 144 3.75 -19.56 -8.15
CA VAL A 144 4.11 -18.14 -7.99
C VAL A 144 5.42 -17.97 -7.22
N ARG A 145 6.09 -16.82 -7.43
CA ARG A 145 7.26 -16.44 -6.62
C ARG A 145 6.82 -15.64 -5.41
N LEU A 146 7.38 -15.95 -4.25
CA LEU A 146 7.39 -15.08 -3.09
C LEU A 146 8.58 -14.11 -3.23
N LYS A 147 8.33 -12.81 -3.21
CA LYS A 147 9.36 -11.77 -3.40
C LYS A 147 10.49 -11.98 -2.39
N ASN A 148 11.75 -11.95 -2.87
CA ASN A 148 12.96 -12.22 -2.09
C ASN A 148 13.05 -13.61 -1.43
N ALA A 149 12.15 -14.55 -1.77
CA ALA A 149 12.11 -15.89 -1.20
C ALA A 149 12.10 -16.96 -2.29
N TYR A 150 11.22 -17.95 -2.15
CA TYR A 150 11.15 -19.13 -3.00
C TYR A 150 9.99 -19.04 -4.01
N ILE A 151 10.01 -19.93 -5.01
CA ILE A 151 8.83 -20.28 -5.77
C ILE A 151 8.02 -21.31 -4.97
N ILE A 152 6.70 -21.11 -4.95
CA ILE A 152 5.73 -22.00 -4.32
C ILE A 152 4.71 -22.50 -5.33
N HIS A 153 4.14 -23.67 -5.06
CA HIS A 153 3.06 -24.29 -5.82
C HIS A 153 1.86 -24.54 -4.90
N CYS A 154 0.70 -24.02 -5.27
CA CYS A 154 -0.55 -24.19 -4.51
C CYS A 154 -1.25 -25.49 -4.90
N HIS A 155 -1.37 -26.42 -3.96
CA HIS A 155 -2.00 -27.72 -4.21
C HIS A 155 -3.33 -27.91 -3.50
N ASP A 156 -3.64 -27.12 -2.46
CA ASP A 156 -4.90 -27.23 -1.71
C ASP A 156 -5.29 -25.91 -1.03
N TYR A 157 -6.56 -25.76 -0.65
CA TYR A 157 -7.08 -24.61 0.07
C TYR A 157 -8.37 -24.96 0.82
N THR A 158 -8.72 -24.14 1.81
CA THR A 158 -10.00 -24.22 2.52
C THR A 158 -10.76 -22.92 2.42
N THR A 159 -12.10 -23.01 2.41
CA THR A 159 -13.00 -21.86 2.42
C THR A 159 -13.90 -21.90 3.65
N ASP A 160 -14.43 -20.73 4.01
CA ASP A 160 -15.47 -20.61 5.00
C ASP A 160 -16.86 -20.92 4.43
N ALA A 161 -17.90 -20.83 5.27
CA ALA A 161 -19.28 -21.08 4.87
C ALA A 161 -19.81 -20.10 3.82
N SER A 162 -19.18 -18.93 3.64
CA SER A 162 -19.52 -17.94 2.62
C SER A 162 -18.76 -18.17 1.30
N GLY A 163 -17.82 -19.12 1.26
CA GLY A 163 -16.98 -19.40 0.10
C GLY A 163 -15.68 -18.58 0.06
N GLU A 164 -15.39 -17.78 1.10
CA GLU A 164 -14.16 -16.99 1.19
C GLU A 164 -12.99 -17.86 1.64
N VAL A 165 -11.80 -17.64 1.06
CA VAL A 165 -10.60 -18.42 1.40
C VAL A 165 -10.17 -18.18 2.84
N GLN A 166 -9.92 -19.25 3.60
CA GLN A 166 -9.38 -19.19 4.96
C GLN A 166 -7.90 -19.53 4.99
N GLU A 167 -7.51 -20.60 4.31
CA GLU A 167 -6.14 -21.12 4.32
C GLU A 167 -5.75 -21.64 2.94
N ILE A 168 -4.53 -21.31 2.52
CA ILE A 168 -3.91 -21.77 1.27
C ILE A 168 -2.77 -22.71 1.64
N ARG A 169 -2.73 -23.91 1.04
CA ARG A 169 -1.67 -24.90 1.24
C ARG A 169 -0.80 -24.97 0.00
N CYS A 170 0.50 -24.85 0.22
CA CYS A 170 1.48 -24.87 -0.84
C CYS A 170 2.64 -25.80 -0.51
N THR A 171 3.40 -26.15 -1.54
CA THR A 171 4.78 -26.62 -1.39
C THR A 171 5.73 -25.57 -1.94
N TYR A 172 6.99 -25.56 -1.50
CA TYR A 172 8.05 -24.73 -2.07
C TYR A 172 9.10 -25.58 -2.77
N TYR A 173 9.83 -24.95 -3.68
CA TYR A 173 10.98 -25.56 -4.36
C TYR A 173 12.27 -25.08 -3.69
N PRO A 174 13.03 -25.94 -2.97
CA PRO A 174 14.23 -25.53 -2.22
C PRO A 174 15.29 -24.82 -3.07
N ASP A 175 15.44 -25.28 -4.31
CA ASP A 175 16.41 -24.80 -5.30
C ASP A 175 15.99 -23.50 -6.00
N SER A 176 14.89 -22.87 -5.58
CA SER A 176 14.31 -21.67 -6.20
C SER A 176 14.56 -20.36 -5.44
N LYS A 177 15.46 -20.40 -4.45
CA LYS A 177 15.79 -19.25 -3.60
C LYS A 177 16.18 -18.04 -4.46
N SER A 178 15.52 -16.90 -4.22
CA SER A 178 15.78 -15.67 -4.98
C SER A 178 17.26 -15.27 -4.90
N GLY A 179 17.83 -14.89 -6.05
CA GLY A 179 19.26 -14.58 -6.19
C GLY A 179 20.17 -15.81 -6.38
N GLN A 180 19.66 -17.02 -6.15
CA GLN A 180 20.41 -18.29 -6.24
C GLN A 180 19.60 -19.40 -6.96
N ASP A 181 18.58 -19.03 -7.73
CA ASP A 181 17.63 -19.98 -8.32
C ASP A 181 18.28 -20.82 -9.43
N ASN A 182 18.30 -22.13 -9.24
CA ASN A 182 18.72 -23.13 -10.22
C ASN A 182 17.66 -24.22 -10.44
N SER A 183 16.43 -23.99 -9.98
CA SER A 183 15.31 -24.95 -10.06
C SER A 183 14.78 -25.19 -11.48
N GLY A 184 15.00 -24.24 -12.40
CA GLY A 184 14.43 -24.25 -13.75
C GLY A 184 12.92 -23.94 -13.80
N ILE A 185 12.30 -23.63 -12.66
CA ILE A 185 10.86 -23.41 -12.55
C ILE A 185 10.53 -21.96 -12.92
N LYS A 186 9.48 -21.79 -13.71
CA LYS A 186 9.01 -20.47 -14.14
C LYS A 186 7.73 -20.09 -13.42
N ALA A 187 7.82 -19.10 -12.54
CA ALA A 187 6.65 -18.44 -11.96
C ALA A 187 6.22 -17.25 -12.83
N LYS A 188 4.92 -17.09 -13.10
CA LYS A 188 4.39 -15.99 -13.93
C LYS A 188 4.23 -14.67 -13.16
N GLY A 189 4.13 -14.72 -11.84
CA GLY A 189 3.99 -13.54 -11.00
C GLY A 189 4.74 -13.67 -9.69
N THR A 190 4.84 -12.54 -9.00
CA THR A 190 5.55 -12.42 -7.72
C THR A 190 4.64 -11.73 -6.70
N LEU A 191 4.51 -12.32 -5.52
CA LEU A 191 3.70 -11.81 -4.41
C LEU A 191 4.59 -11.25 -3.30
N HIS A 192 4.12 -10.21 -2.62
CA HIS A 192 4.64 -9.88 -1.30
C HIS A 192 4.00 -10.82 -0.27
N TRP A 193 4.63 -10.97 0.88
CA TRP A 193 4.20 -11.88 1.93
C TRP A 193 4.79 -11.40 3.26
N VAL A 194 4.28 -11.89 4.38
CA VAL A 194 4.91 -11.69 5.70
C VAL A 194 4.90 -13.00 6.46
N SER A 195 5.95 -13.29 7.23
CA SER A 195 5.99 -14.50 8.08
C SER A 195 5.01 -14.37 9.23
N SER A 196 4.05 -15.30 9.33
CA SER A 196 2.97 -15.24 10.32
C SER A 196 3.47 -15.19 11.78
N PRO A 197 4.44 -16.04 12.21
CA PRO A 197 4.97 -16.00 13.57
C PRO A 197 5.69 -14.70 13.94
N HIS A 198 6.17 -13.94 12.94
CA HIS A 198 6.96 -12.73 13.15
C HIS A 198 6.20 -11.45 12.81
N ALA A 199 5.02 -11.59 12.19
CA ALA A 199 4.21 -10.48 11.73
C ALA A 199 3.80 -9.57 12.89
N LYS A 200 3.73 -8.28 12.59
CA LYS A 200 3.25 -7.25 13.52
C LYS A 200 1.92 -6.75 13.03
N SER A 201 1.00 -6.46 13.93
CA SER A 201 -0.28 -5.84 13.58
C SER A 201 -0.20 -4.33 13.70
N GLY A 202 -1.01 -3.63 12.93
CA GLY A 202 -1.04 -2.18 12.91
C GLY A 202 -2.25 -1.65 12.14
N GLU A 203 -2.34 -0.33 12.05
CA GLU A 203 -3.42 0.36 11.36
C GLU A 203 -2.91 0.96 10.04
N ILE A 204 -3.69 0.78 8.97
CA ILE A 204 -3.44 1.43 7.69
C ILE A 204 -4.66 2.28 7.34
N ARG A 205 -4.41 3.55 7.08
CA ARG A 205 -5.41 4.50 6.63
C ARG A 205 -5.24 4.69 5.14
N MET A 206 -6.13 4.07 4.38
CA MET A 206 -6.24 4.27 2.93
C MET A 206 -7.11 5.50 2.72
N TYR A 207 -6.66 6.44 1.89
CA TYR A 207 -7.51 7.59 1.59
C TYR A 207 -7.60 7.82 0.09
N GLU A 208 -8.75 8.33 -0.30
CA GLU A 208 -9.15 8.73 -1.64
C GLU A 208 -9.43 10.23 -1.67
N THR A 209 -9.89 10.75 -2.81
CA THR A 209 -10.30 12.15 -2.92
C THR A 209 -11.42 12.47 -1.92
N LEU A 210 -11.36 13.64 -1.27
CA LEU A 210 -12.37 14.08 -0.30
C LEU A 210 -13.75 14.29 -0.95
N PHE A 211 -13.76 14.61 -2.25
CA PHE A 211 -14.96 14.81 -3.03
C PHE A 211 -15.02 13.83 -4.20
N THR A 212 -16.23 13.46 -4.60
CA THR A 212 -16.51 12.59 -5.75
C THR A 212 -16.55 13.36 -7.07
N ASP A 213 -16.79 14.68 -7.02
CA ASP A 213 -16.79 15.58 -8.17
C ASP A 213 -15.47 16.38 -8.24
N ALA A 214 -14.97 16.61 -9.46
CA ALA A 214 -13.73 17.35 -9.70
C ALA A 214 -13.87 18.86 -9.40
N GLN A 215 -15.07 19.40 -9.53
CA GLN A 215 -15.44 20.79 -9.25
C GLN A 215 -16.69 20.81 -8.36
N PRO A 216 -16.61 20.35 -7.10
CA PRO A 216 -17.76 20.21 -6.21
C PRO A 216 -18.44 21.55 -5.87
N ASP A 217 -17.80 22.67 -6.17
CA ASP A 217 -18.34 24.02 -6.04
C ASP A 217 -18.71 24.71 -7.36
N GLY A 218 -18.72 23.97 -8.47
CA GLY A 218 -19.10 24.48 -9.79
C GLY A 218 -20.59 24.62 -10.03
N TYR A 219 -21.43 24.16 -9.09
CA TYR A 219 -22.89 24.06 -9.25
C TYR A 219 -23.61 25.13 -8.40
N PRO A 220 -24.34 26.09 -9.02
CA PRO A 220 -25.02 27.16 -8.28
C PRO A 220 -26.09 26.66 -7.29
N ASP A 221 -26.79 25.58 -7.65
CA ASP A 221 -27.96 25.07 -6.93
C ASP A 221 -27.65 23.87 -6.03
N LYS A 222 -26.37 23.54 -5.82
CA LYS A 222 -25.95 22.40 -4.99
C LYS A 222 -24.93 22.81 -3.95
N ASP A 223 -25.03 22.22 -2.76
CA ASP A 223 -24.01 22.38 -1.74
C ASP A 223 -22.81 21.47 -2.06
N PHE A 224 -21.59 21.99 -1.95
CA PHE A 224 -20.37 21.21 -2.16
C PHE A 224 -20.25 20.01 -1.22
N MET A 225 -20.94 20.07 -0.07
CA MET A 225 -21.03 18.97 0.90
C MET A 225 -21.78 17.74 0.35
N GLU A 226 -22.65 17.90 -0.63
CA GLU A 226 -23.35 16.79 -1.29
C GLU A 226 -22.39 15.88 -2.07
N PHE A 227 -21.22 16.41 -2.43
CA PHE A 227 -20.18 15.68 -3.18
C PHE A 227 -19.12 15.06 -2.26
N LEU A 228 -19.31 15.04 -0.94
CA LEU A 228 -18.38 14.38 -0.04
C LEU A 228 -18.26 12.89 -0.37
N ASN A 229 -17.03 12.41 -0.46
CA ASN A 229 -16.76 11.00 -0.73
C ASN A 229 -16.80 10.20 0.59
N PRO A 230 -17.79 9.31 0.79
CA PRO A 230 -17.85 8.47 1.98
C PRO A 230 -16.66 7.50 2.07
N GLU A 231 -16.06 7.14 0.94
CA GLU A 231 -14.88 6.29 0.83
C GLU A 231 -13.57 7.09 0.88
N SER A 232 -13.62 8.38 1.25
CA SER A 232 -12.42 9.24 1.34
C SER A 232 -11.40 8.75 2.38
N LEU A 233 -11.82 7.93 3.35
CA LEU A 233 -10.95 7.27 4.32
C LEU A 233 -11.49 5.87 4.63
N GLN A 234 -10.66 4.86 4.41
CA GLN A 234 -10.87 3.48 4.86
C GLN A 234 -9.76 3.09 5.84
N ILE A 235 -10.14 2.55 7.00
CA ILE A 235 -9.20 2.12 8.03
C ILE A 235 -9.11 0.60 8.05
N ILE A 236 -7.91 0.07 7.79
CA ILE A 236 -7.60 -1.36 7.79
C ILE A 236 -6.83 -1.67 9.08
N LYS A 237 -7.47 -2.44 9.98
CA LYS A 237 -6.89 -2.82 11.29
C LYS A 237 -6.32 -4.24 11.34
N LYS A 238 -6.61 -5.05 10.31
CA LYS A 238 -6.18 -6.45 10.20
C LYS A 238 -4.83 -6.62 9.49
N ALA A 239 -4.22 -5.52 9.06
CA ALA A 239 -3.00 -5.56 8.27
C ALA A 239 -1.84 -6.19 9.06
N GLN A 240 -1.02 -6.96 8.35
CA GLN A 240 0.14 -7.67 8.88
C GLN A 240 1.40 -7.09 8.25
N PHE A 241 2.32 -6.66 9.09
CA PHE A 241 3.53 -5.94 8.74
C PHE A 241 4.76 -6.82 8.94
N GLU A 242 5.78 -6.65 8.10
CA GLU A 242 7.11 -7.19 8.40
C GLU A 242 7.68 -6.56 9.69
N PRO A 243 8.54 -7.27 10.45
CA PRO A 243 8.87 -6.88 11.83
C PRO A 243 9.46 -5.48 11.99
N LEU A 244 10.22 -4.98 11.02
CA LEU A 244 10.88 -3.67 11.13
C LEU A 244 9.90 -2.52 11.27
N LEU A 245 8.65 -2.72 10.87
CA LEU A 245 7.62 -1.69 10.91
C LEU A 245 6.95 -1.54 12.29
N SER A 246 7.32 -2.34 13.31
CA SER A 246 6.71 -2.23 14.65
C SER A 246 7.01 -0.93 15.37
N ASP A 247 8.22 -0.40 15.15
CA ASP A 247 8.77 0.72 15.93
C ASP A 247 9.35 1.77 14.98
N VAL A 248 8.46 2.34 14.17
CA VAL A 248 8.80 3.39 13.19
C VAL A 248 8.66 4.78 13.78
N ASN A 249 9.58 5.66 13.39
CA ASN A 249 9.48 7.08 13.74
C ASN A 249 8.38 7.75 12.90
N PRO A 250 7.52 8.60 13.50
CA PRO A 250 6.57 9.41 12.73
C PRO A 250 7.26 10.19 11.61
N GLY A 251 6.64 10.20 10.44
CA GLY A 251 7.19 10.80 9.22
C GLY A 251 8.12 9.88 8.41
N ALA A 252 8.49 8.69 8.93
CA ALA A 252 9.20 7.70 8.12
C ALA A 252 8.33 7.24 6.94
N GLN A 253 8.94 7.17 5.75
CA GLN A 253 8.25 6.89 4.50
C GLN A 253 8.67 5.54 3.93
N TYR A 254 7.69 4.78 3.47
CA TYR A 254 7.89 3.44 2.92
C TYR A 254 7.10 3.26 1.62
N GLN A 255 7.64 2.48 0.69
CA GLN A 255 6.85 1.84 -0.35
C GLN A 255 6.41 0.47 0.14
N PHE A 256 5.13 0.30 0.41
CA PHE A 256 4.57 -1.03 0.64
C PHE A 256 4.45 -1.74 -0.71
N LEU A 257 5.19 -2.83 -0.87
CA LEU A 257 5.39 -3.49 -2.15
C LEU A 257 4.04 -3.87 -2.79
N ARG A 258 3.87 -3.48 -4.07
CA ARG A 258 2.64 -3.69 -4.87
C ARG A 258 1.40 -2.92 -4.40
N VAL A 259 1.49 -2.15 -3.32
CA VAL A 259 0.37 -1.39 -2.76
C VAL A 259 0.49 0.11 -3.09
N GLY A 260 1.50 0.78 -2.53
CA GLY A 260 1.61 2.24 -2.60
C GLY A 260 2.74 2.77 -1.74
N TYR A 261 2.80 4.09 -1.64
CA TYR A 261 3.70 4.78 -0.72
C TYR A 261 2.92 5.20 0.52
N PHE A 262 3.55 5.04 1.68
CA PHE A 262 2.96 5.23 3.00
C PHE A 262 3.89 6.04 3.88
N VAL A 263 3.31 6.74 4.86
CA VAL A 263 4.05 7.48 5.90
C VAL A 263 3.56 7.03 7.27
N ALA A 264 4.48 6.86 8.22
CA ALA A 264 4.13 6.64 9.62
C ALA A 264 3.45 7.90 10.20
N ASP A 265 2.20 7.79 10.60
CA ASP A 265 1.40 8.89 11.16
C ASP A 265 1.86 9.21 12.59
N PRO A 266 1.78 10.48 13.05
CA PRO A 266 2.02 10.85 14.44
C PRO A 266 1.18 10.09 15.49
N ASP A 267 0.05 9.50 15.08
CA ASP A 267 -0.75 8.64 15.97
C ASP A 267 -0.09 7.28 16.27
N SER A 268 1.02 6.94 15.60
CA SER A 268 1.79 5.71 15.83
C SER A 268 2.35 5.64 17.25
N LYS A 269 2.30 4.45 17.84
CA LYS A 269 2.86 4.14 19.17
C LYS A 269 3.73 2.88 19.09
N PRO A 270 4.69 2.67 20.01
CA PRO A 270 5.46 1.42 20.07
C PRO A 270 4.52 0.20 20.06
N GLY A 271 4.76 -0.75 19.15
CA GLY A 271 3.92 -1.93 18.95
C GLY A 271 2.56 -1.71 18.28
N HIS A 272 2.19 -0.46 18.00
CA HIS A 272 0.95 -0.07 17.30
C HIS A 272 1.25 0.98 16.22
N PRO A 273 1.91 0.58 15.12
CA PRO A 273 2.20 1.50 14.03
C PRO A 273 0.92 1.89 13.29
N VAL A 274 0.84 3.16 12.89
CA VAL A 274 -0.26 3.71 12.08
C VAL A 274 0.34 4.29 10.81
N PHE A 275 -0.09 3.81 9.65
CA PHE A 275 0.41 4.30 8.37
C PHE A 275 -0.70 4.96 7.56
N ASN A 276 -0.41 6.16 7.03
CA ASN A 276 -1.26 6.79 6.03
C ASN A 276 -0.77 6.42 4.64
N LEU A 277 -1.67 6.01 3.75
CA LEU A 277 -1.38 6.03 2.31
C LEU A 277 -1.00 7.47 1.94
N VAL A 278 0.11 7.67 1.24
CA VAL A 278 0.45 8.95 0.61
C VAL A 278 -0.19 8.97 -0.78
N VAL A 279 0.18 7.97 -1.61
CA VAL A 279 -0.26 7.81 -3.00
C VAL A 279 -0.11 6.34 -3.44
N GLY A 280 -1.00 5.84 -4.30
CA GLY A 280 -0.88 4.49 -4.89
C GLY A 280 0.26 4.37 -5.91
N LEU A 281 0.66 3.14 -6.28
CA LEU A 281 1.79 2.93 -7.21
C LEU A 281 1.55 3.40 -8.64
N ARG A 282 0.29 3.41 -9.08
CA ARG A 282 -0.12 3.87 -10.41
C ARG A 282 -1.27 4.85 -10.26
N ASP A 283 -1.44 5.68 -11.26
CA ASP A 283 -2.56 6.60 -11.36
C ASP A 283 -3.86 5.80 -11.58
N SER A 284 -4.74 5.78 -10.56
CA SER A 284 -6.00 5.01 -10.57
C SER A 284 -7.15 5.81 -11.20
N TRP A 285 -7.02 7.14 -11.32
CA TRP A 285 -8.12 8.02 -11.69
C TRP A 285 -8.60 7.81 -13.13
N LYS A 286 -7.66 7.58 -14.08
CA LYS A 286 -7.99 7.23 -15.47
C LYS A 286 -8.69 5.89 -15.65
N SER A 287 -8.64 5.00 -14.65
CA SER A 287 -9.25 3.67 -14.72
C SER A 287 -10.66 3.61 -14.15
N LYS A 288 -11.04 4.54 -13.27
CA LYS A 288 -12.40 4.59 -12.67
C LYS A 288 -13.42 5.34 -13.55
N HIS A 289 -12.95 6.13 -14.53
CA HIS A 289 -13.78 6.92 -15.45
C HIS A 289 -13.68 6.49 -16.92
N LYS A 290 -13.27 5.24 -17.17
CA LYS A 290 -13.40 4.56 -18.46
C LYS A 290 -14.43 3.46 -18.34
#